data_AF-A0A6B0GRV1-F1
#
_entry.id   AF-A0A6B0GRV1-F1
#
_cell.length_a   1.000
_cell.length_b   1.000
_cell.length_c   1.000
_cell.angle_alpha   90.00
_cell.angle_beta   90.00
_cell.angle_gamma   90.00
#
_symmetry.space_group_name_H-M   'P 1'
#
loop_
_entity.id
_entity.type
_entity.pdbx_description
1 polymer ?
#
loop_
_entity_poly.entity_id
_entity_poly.type
_entity_poly.pdbx_seq_one_letter_code
_entity_poly.pdbx_strand_id
1 'polypeptide(L)' 'MSSGLADSRERGGRVLSDRLERTVVACECGFTDALLHGEWRARADRAPRSGHLRYHLTCPDCATETVVELNL' A
#
# COMPACT_ATOMS: atom_id res chain seq x y z
N MET A 1 -1.75 -29.84 18.76
CA MET A 1 -1.54 -28.41 19.05
C MET A 1 -0.98 -27.75 17.79
N SER A 2 -1.82 -27.26 16.87
CA SER A 2 -1.36 -26.62 15.63
C SER A 2 -2.39 -25.60 15.13
N SER A 3 -2.63 -24.52 15.89
CA SER A 3 -3.54 -23.43 15.47
C SER A 3 -2.93 -22.03 15.58
N GLY A 4 -1.66 -21.89 15.97
CA GLY A 4 -1.04 -20.57 16.17
C GLY A 4 -0.64 -19.82 14.89
N LEU A 5 -0.48 -20.52 13.76
CA LEU A 5 0.05 -19.94 12.52
C LEU A 5 -1.05 -19.26 11.66
N ALA A 6 -2.26 -19.81 11.64
CA ALA A 6 -3.38 -19.22 10.89
C ALA A 6 -3.81 -17.90 11.53
N ASP A 7 -3.96 -17.91 12.85
CA ASP A 7 -4.43 -16.76 13.60
C ASP A 7 -3.43 -15.56 13.60
N SER A 8 -2.13 -15.85 13.61
CA SER A 8 -1.08 -14.81 13.45
C SER A 8 -1.09 -14.18 12.05
N ARG A 9 -1.40 -14.97 11.02
CA ARG A 9 -1.51 -14.51 9.63
C ARG A 9 -2.78 -13.67 9.40
N GLU A 10 -3.88 -14.04 10.03
CA GLU A 10 -5.14 -13.29 9.98
C GLU A 10 -5.05 -11.96 10.72
N ARG A 11 -4.42 -11.95 11.90
CA ARG A 11 -4.13 -10.71 12.65
C ARG A 11 -3.15 -9.81 11.90
N GLY A 12 -2.08 -10.38 11.33
CA GLY A 12 -1.12 -9.63 10.51
C GLY A 12 -1.76 -9.03 9.25
N GLY A 13 -2.66 -9.77 8.60
CA GLY A 13 -3.41 -9.28 7.44
C GLY A 13 -4.33 -8.11 7.75
N ARG A 14 -5.04 -8.14 8.90
CA ARG A 14 -5.89 -7.01 9.32
C ARG A 14 -5.10 -5.75 9.65
N VAL A 15 -3.99 -5.89 10.38
CA VAL A 15 -3.11 -4.75 10.71
C VAL A 15 -2.53 -4.13 9.44
N LEU A 16 -2.17 -4.98 8.47
CA LEU A 16 -1.71 -4.53 7.16
C LEU A 16 -2.78 -3.74 6.40
N SER A 17 -3.99 -4.29 6.26
CA SER A 17 -5.11 -3.63 5.58
C SER A 17 -5.45 -2.29 6.23
N ASP A 18 -5.56 -2.25 7.56
CA ASP A 18 -5.88 -1.01 8.28
C ASP A 18 -4.77 0.05 8.12
N ARG A 19 -3.49 -0.36 8.12
CA ARG A 19 -2.37 0.57 7.87
C ARG A 19 -2.38 1.13 6.45
N LEU A 20 -2.71 0.29 5.47
CA LEU A 20 -2.83 0.70 4.07
C LEU A 20 -4.00 1.67 3.86
N GLU A 21 -5.16 1.36 4.43
CA GLU A 21 -6.37 2.20 4.36
C GLU A 21 -6.15 3.60 4.95
N ARG A 22 -5.29 3.72 5.96
CA ARG A 22 -4.95 5.01 6.59
C ARG A 22 -3.76 5.73 5.94
N THR A 23 -3.10 5.13 4.97
CA THR A 23 -1.91 5.74 4.34
C THR A 23 -2.38 6.78 3.32
N VAL A 24 -2.13 8.06 3.61
CA VAL A 24 -2.40 9.18 2.70
C VAL A 24 -1.11 9.56 1.96
N VAL A 25 -1.22 9.75 0.65
CA VAL A 25 -0.09 10.13 -0.22
C VAL A 25 -0.41 11.44 -0.92
N ALA A 26 0.53 12.37 -0.88
CA ALA A 26 0.47 13.64 -1.60
C ALA A 26 1.31 13.55 -2.88
N CYS A 27 0.76 14.06 -3.96
CA CYS A 27 1.46 14.35 -5.21
C CYS A 27 2.08 15.74 -5.15
N GLU A 28 3.15 15.96 -5.92
CA GLU A 28 3.80 17.27 -6.04
C GLU A 28 2.87 18.34 -6.66
N CYS A 29 1.86 17.95 -7.42
CA CYS A 29 0.87 18.88 -8.00
C CYS A 29 -0.16 19.39 -6.97
N GLY A 30 -0.14 18.87 -5.73
CA GLY A 30 -1.07 19.23 -4.66
C GLY A 30 -2.21 18.22 -4.46
N PHE A 31 -2.44 17.29 -5.39
CA PHE A 31 -3.39 16.18 -5.19
C PHE A 31 -2.98 15.36 -3.96
N THR A 32 -3.91 15.11 -3.04
CA THR A 32 -3.66 14.33 -1.82
C THR A 32 -4.85 13.43 -1.55
N ASP A 33 -4.58 12.13 -1.43
CA ASP A 33 -5.63 11.14 -1.18
C ASP A 33 -5.07 9.84 -0.55
N ALA A 34 -5.96 8.97 -0.10
CA ALA A 34 -5.62 7.66 0.44
C ALA A 34 -5.01 6.74 -0.63
N LEU A 35 -3.94 6.02 -0.27
CA LEU A 35 -3.23 5.08 -1.13
C LEU A 35 -4.13 3.93 -1.59
N LEU A 36 -4.95 3.39 -0.68
CA LEU A 36 -6.01 2.44 -0.99
C LEU A 36 -7.37 3.12 -0.89
N HIS A 37 -8.28 2.74 -1.78
CA HIS A 37 -9.65 3.25 -1.86
C HIS A 37 -9.79 4.74 -2.22
N GLY A 38 -8.69 5.47 -2.42
CA GLY A 38 -8.69 6.80 -3.04
C GLY A 38 -8.65 6.76 -4.57
N GLU A 39 -8.54 7.93 -5.18
CA GLU A 39 -8.53 8.13 -6.64
C GLU A 39 -7.17 7.86 -7.29
N TRP A 40 -6.14 7.53 -6.49
CA TRP A 40 -4.87 7.06 -7.02
C TRP A 40 -5.07 5.82 -7.88
N ARG A 41 -4.54 5.83 -9.11
CA ARG A 41 -4.42 4.59 -9.89
C ARG A 41 -3.24 3.80 -9.36
N ALA A 42 -3.52 2.87 -8.46
CA ALA A 42 -2.51 2.09 -7.76
C ALA A 42 -2.28 0.72 -8.41
N ARG A 43 -1.00 0.36 -8.62
CA ARG A 43 -0.58 -1.00 -8.98
C ARG A 43 0.43 -1.51 -7.94
N ALA A 44 0.15 -2.68 -7.38
CA ALA A 44 1.08 -3.35 -6.47
C ALA A 44 2.01 -4.30 -7.23
N ASP A 45 3.30 -4.29 -6.89
CA ASP A 45 4.26 -5.33 -7.26
C ASP A 45 5.12 -5.73 -6.05
N ARG A 46 5.77 -6.90 -6.17
CA ARG A 46 6.72 -7.37 -5.14
C ARG A 46 8.12 -6.95 -5.54
N ALA A 47 8.81 -6.28 -4.62
CA ALA A 47 10.21 -5.92 -4.78
C ALA A 47 11.06 -7.18 -5.01
N PRO A 48 11.80 -7.29 -6.13
CA PRO A 48 12.43 -8.55 -6.54
C PRO A 48 13.53 -9.06 -5.61
N ARG A 49 14.06 -8.23 -4.69
CA ARG A 49 15.14 -8.61 -3.76
C ARG A 49 14.74 -8.69 -2.30
N SER A 50 13.77 -7.88 -1.87
CA SER A 50 13.41 -7.75 -0.46
C SER A 50 12.08 -8.42 -0.10
N GLY A 51 11.27 -8.76 -1.10
CA GLY A 51 9.93 -9.30 -0.87
C GLY A 51 8.91 -8.29 -0.33
N HIS A 52 9.30 -7.03 -0.16
CA HIS A 52 8.40 -5.94 0.23
C HIS A 52 7.37 -5.64 -0.88
N LEU A 53 6.21 -5.16 -0.47
CA LEU A 53 5.18 -4.66 -1.37
C LEU A 53 5.51 -3.21 -1.76
N ARG A 54 5.49 -2.95 -3.07
CA ARG A 54 5.58 -1.59 -3.60
C ARG A 54 4.29 -1.24 -4.30
N TYR A 55 3.88 0.00 -4.13
CA TYR A 55 2.70 0.56 -4.77
C TYR A 55 3.15 1.66 -5.73
N HIS A 56 2.91 1.42 -7.02
CA HIS A 56 3.07 2.43 -8.07
C HIS A 56 1.75 3.19 -8.15
N LEU A 57 1.81 4.49 -7.89
CA LEU A 57 0.66 5.38 -7.83
C LEU A 57 0.75 6.36 -8.98
N THR A 58 -0.27 6.42 -9.82
CA THR A 58 -0.39 7.46 -10.86
C THR A 58 -1.42 8.49 -10.40
N CYS A 59 -1.00 9.76 -10.32
CA CYS A 59 -1.86 10.87 -9.93
C CYS A 59 -2.96 11.09 -10.98
N PRO A 60 -4.24 11.20 -10.60
CA PRO A 60 -5.32 11.45 -11.55
C PRO A 60 -5.24 12.85 -12.19
N ASP A 61 -4.66 13.83 -11.48
CA ASP A 61 -4.66 15.24 -11.91
C ASP A 61 -3.52 15.57 -12.89
N CYS A 62 -2.30 15.11 -12.59
CA CYS A 62 -1.11 15.45 -13.38
C CYS A 62 -0.41 14.25 -14.02
N ALA A 63 -0.94 13.04 -13.85
CA ALA A 63 -0.36 11.78 -14.34
C ALA A 63 1.05 11.45 -13.84
N THR A 64 1.58 12.20 -12.86
CA THR A 64 2.88 11.89 -12.24
C THR A 64 2.81 10.56 -11.52
N GLU A 65 3.85 9.75 -11.70
CA GLU A 65 4.01 8.47 -11.03
C GLU A 65 4.85 8.62 -9.77
N THR A 66 4.43 7.97 -8.69
CA THR A 66 5.16 7.90 -7.42
C THR A 66 5.14 6.47 -6.91
N VAL A 67 6.26 6.03 -6.34
CA VAL A 67 6.38 4.70 -5.77
C VAL A 67 6.44 4.80 -4.26
N VAL A 68 5.55 4.09 -3.58
CA VAL A 68 5.54 3.97 -2.12
C VAL A 68 5.90 2.54 -1.76
N GLU A 69 7.00 2.38 -1.03
CA GLU A 69 7.38 1.10 -0.43
C GLU A 69 6.84 1.03 0.99
N LEU A 70 6.09 -0.04 1.29
CA LEU A 70 5.58 -0.27 2.63
C LEU A 70 6.39 -1.39 3.28
N ASN A 71 7.20 -0.99 4.27
CA ASN A 71 7.89 -1.92 5.15
C ASN A 71 6.88 -2.50 6.13
N LEU A 72 6.54 -3.76 5.90
CA LEU A 72 5.66 -4.59 6.72
C LEU A 72 6.47 -5.43 7.70
#